data_AF-A0A653ZQ97-F1
#
_entry.id   AF-A0A653ZQ97-F1
#
_cell.length_a   1.000
_cell.length_b   1.000
_cell.length_c   1.000
_cell.angle_alpha   90.00
_cell.angle_beta   90.00
_cell.angle_gamma   90.00
#
_symmetry.space_group_name_H-M   'P 1'
#
loop_
_entity.id
_entity.type
_entity.pdbx_description
1 polymer ?
#
loop_
_entity_poly.entity_id
_entity_poly.type
_entity_poly.pdbx_seq_one_letter_code
_entity_poly.pdbx_strand_id
1 'polypeptide(L)'
;MNTSFRRTLKSLTAAAATAGIIAAGATAASAHVSVDPDDTAANGYSHLTFNVPNESPTAKTTKLEVTLPTDTPFTSVSVKPVEGWTAQVVTGDLPKPVTVAGATVTKAPVSVVWTADEAHQLGQNQYQSFSLSVGRLPAEGTKVTLKAAQSYTDGSVVKWDEVSAEGQPEPKHPAPSFVTTADDGAAAAGASAAPGAEAVSETKQVSTDATSVWGLVLGAAGFVLGAAALGLVLAGRRPRTAGK
;
A
#
# COMPACT_ATOMS: atom_id res chain seq x y z
N MET A 1 -59.19 7.76 0.61
CA MET A 1 -58.10 8.68 0.21
C MET A 1 -56.75 8.43 0.92
N ASN A 2 -56.48 7.23 1.47
CA ASN A 2 -55.40 7.07 2.46
C ASN A 2 -54.18 6.24 1.98
N THR A 3 -54.14 5.86 0.70
CA THR A 3 -53.09 4.99 0.12
C THR A 3 -51.92 5.76 -0.49
N SER A 4 -52.15 7.02 -0.91
CA SER A 4 -51.11 7.84 -1.56
C SER A 4 -50.09 8.39 -0.54
N PHE A 5 -50.53 8.75 0.67
CA PHE A 5 -49.68 9.35 1.70
C PHE A 5 -48.65 8.35 2.28
N ARG A 6 -49.01 7.06 2.35
CA ARG A 6 -48.12 5.99 2.85
C ARG A 6 -47.02 5.57 1.87
N ARG A 7 -47.17 5.86 0.57
CA ARG A 7 -46.12 5.61 -0.45
C ARG A 7 -45.06 6.70 -0.45
N THR A 8 -45.47 7.96 -0.29
CA THR A 8 -44.55 9.11 -0.29
C THR A 8 -43.60 9.09 0.91
N LEU A 9 -44.07 8.66 2.09
CA LEU A 9 -43.23 8.55 3.29
C LEU A 9 -42.18 7.41 3.23
N LYS A 10 -42.49 6.30 2.53
CA LYS A 10 -41.54 5.20 2.30
C LYS A 10 -40.46 5.52 1.25
N SER A 11 -40.74 6.51 0.39
CA SER A 11 -39.81 6.93 -0.68
C SER A 11 -38.72 7.85 -0.14
N LEU A 12 -39.05 8.73 0.83
CA LEU A 12 -38.08 9.62 1.47
C LEU A 12 -37.11 8.89 2.40
N THR A 13 -37.57 7.87 3.13
CA THR A 13 -36.70 7.09 4.03
C THR A 13 -35.72 6.18 3.30
N ALA A 14 -36.11 5.62 2.15
CA ALA A 14 -35.21 4.85 1.31
C ALA A 14 -34.12 5.74 0.68
N ALA A 15 -34.47 6.94 0.18
CA ALA A 15 -33.50 7.86 -0.41
C ALA A 15 -32.50 8.42 0.62
N ALA A 16 -32.96 8.73 1.85
CA ALA A 16 -32.09 9.17 2.93
C ALA A 16 -31.14 8.05 3.43
N ALA A 17 -31.63 6.80 3.48
CA ALA A 17 -30.79 5.66 3.84
C ALA A 17 -29.73 5.35 2.77
N THR A 18 -30.07 5.43 1.48
CA THR A 18 -29.10 5.24 0.39
C THR A 18 -28.08 6.39 0.34
N ALA A 19 -28.51 7.65 0.53
CA ALA A 19 -27.60 8.79 0.61
C ALA A 19 -26.67 8.70 1.84
N GLY A 20 -27.16 8.21 2.97
CA GLY A 20 -26.35 7.94 4.16
C GLY A 20 -25.32 6.83 3.96
N ILE A 21 -25.67 5.77 3.23
CA ILE A 21 -24.75 4.67 2.90
C ILE A 21 -23.68 5.12 1.88
N ILE A 22 -24.03 5.97 0.90
CA ILE A 22 -23.06 6.52 -0.06
C ILE A 22 -22.12 7.54 0.62
N ALA A 23 -22.65 8.38 1.53
CA ALA A 23 -21.82 9.30 2.31
C ALA A 23 -20.93 8.59 3.34
N ALA A 24 -21.37 7.46 3.90
CA ALA A 24 -20.57 6.60 4.78
C ALA A 24 -19.58 5.71 4.01
N GLY A 25 -19.89 5.35 2.76
CA GLY A 25 -19.05 4.55 1.87
C GLY A 25 -17.94 5.34 1.15
N ALA A 26 -17.93 6.67 1.25
CA ALA A 26 -16.80 7.51 0.84
C ALA A 26 -15.64 7.49 1.87
N THR A 27 -15.64 6.51 2.78
CA THR A 27 -14.55 6.30 3.73
C THR A 27 -13.52 5.35 3.12
N ALA A 28 -12.34 5.90 2.87
CA ALA A 28 -11.07 5.20 2.67
C ALA A 28 -10.96 4.31 1.41
N ALA A 29 -10.80 4.95 0.24
CA ALA A 29 -9.66 4.51 -0.57
C ALA A 29 -8.42 4.97 0.20
N SER A 30 -7.97 4.16 1.16
CA SER A 30 -6.75 4.41 1.91
C SER A 30 -5.60 4.44 0.92
N ALA A 31 -5.03 5.62 0.70
CA ALA A 31 -3.93 5.84 -0.22
C ALA A 31 -2.70 6.10 0.65
N HIS A 32 -2.33 5.11 1.47
CA HIS A 32 -1.16 5.22 2.31
C HIS A 32 0.11 5.27 1.45
N VAL A 33 1.11 6.05 1.88
CA VAL A 33 2.44 5.90 1.32
C VAL A 33 2.95 4.51 1.66
N SER A 34 3.32 3.74 0.64
CA SER A 34 3.89 2.40 0.79
C SER A 34 5.36 2.38 0.35
N VAL A 35 6.08 1.33 0.75
CA VAL A 35 7.41 1.03 0.24
C VAL A 35 7.46 -0.43 -0.19
N ASP A 36 7.87 -0.66 -1.43
CA ASP A 36 8.02 -1.97 -2.03
C ASP A 36 9.52 -2.23 -2.32
N PRO A 37 10.19 -3.06 -1.51
CA PRO A 37 11.53 -3.55 -1.81
C PRO A 37 11.47 -4.66 -2.88
N ASP A 38 12.42 -4.68 -3.81
CA ASP A 38 12.56 -5.78 -4.77
C ASP A 38 13.31 -7.00 -4.19
N ASP A 39 14.25 -6.72 -3.29
CA ASP A 39 15.01 -7.69 -2.50
C ASP A 39 15.13 -7.19 -1.05
N THR A 40 15.11 -8.10 -0.08
CA THR A 40 15.21 -7.80 1.35
C THR A 40 16.33 -8.56 2.06
N ALA A 41 17.19 -9.27 1.32
CA ALA A 41 18.29 -10.04 1.88
C ALA A 41 19.25 -9.17 2.72
N ALA A 42 19.54 -9.62 3.94
CA ALA A 42 20.47 -8.94 4.83
C ALA A 42 21.85 -8.75 4.18
N ASN A 43 22.53 -7.65 4.51
CA ASN A 43 23.83 -7.24 3.94
C ASN A 43 23.85 -6.96 2.42
N GLY A 44 22.73 -7.19 1.72
CA GLY A 44 22.54 -6.94 0.30
C GLY A 44 22.19 -5.49 -0.03
N TYR A 45 21.84 -5.26 -1.30
CA TYR A 45 21.31 -4.00 -1.80
C TYR A 45 19.87 -4.22 -2.24
N SER A 46 19.05 -3.18 -2.15
CA SER A 46 17.64 -3.23 -2.50
C SER A 46 17.23 -1.98 -3.26
N HIS A 47 16.39 -2.15 -4.28
CA HIS A 47 15.63 -1.07 -4.86
C HIS A 47 14.31 -0.91 -4.10
N LEU A 48 14.24 0.16 -3.32
CA LEU A 48 13.02 0.56 -2.63
C LEU A 48 12.20 1.45 -3.55
N THR A 49 10.95 1.09 -3.81
CA THR A 49 10.00 1.92 -4.55
C THR A 49 8.91 2.41 -3.62
N PHE A 50 8.87 3.72 -3.41
CA PHE A 50 7.80 4.37 -2.65
C PHE A 50 6.64 4.69 -3.59
N ASN A 51 5.42 4.29 -3.23
CA ASN A 51 4.21 4.73 -3.92
C ASN A 51 3.56 5.85 -3.11
N VAL A 52 3.43 7.04 -3.71
CA VAL A 52 2.96 8.25 -3.04
C VAL A 52 1.74 8.82 -3.77
N PRO A 53 0.53 8.61 -3.23
CA PRO A 53 -0.69 9.19 -3.76
C PRO A 53 -0.95 10.60 -3.20
N ASN A 54 -1.77 11.38 -3.91
CA ASN A 54 -2.27 12.67 -3.42
C ASN A 54 -3.66 12.52 -2.79
N GLU A 55 -3.75 12.67 -1.47
CA GLU A 55 -5.02 12.51 -0.74
C GLU A 55 -5.86 13.80 -0.67
N SER A 56 -5.31 14.93 -1.12
CA SER A 56 -6.02 16.20 -1.10
C SER A 56 -6.92 16.37 -2.33
N PRO A 57 -8.18 16.83 -2.16
CA PRO A 57 -9.08 17.13 -3.27
C PRO A 57 -8.72 18.42 -4.01
N THR A 58 -7.91 19.31 -3.39
CA THR A 58 -7.65 20.66 -3.90
C THR A 58 -6.16 21.00 -3.94
N ALA A 59 -5.39 20.55 -2.95
CA ALA A 59 -3.95 20.78 -2.90
C ALA A 59 -3.21 19.72 -3.70
N LYS A 60 -2.04 20.10 -4.23
CA LYS A 60 -1.15 19.18 -4.94
C LYS A 60 0.05 18.83 -4.07
N THR A 61 0.54 17.60 -4.18
CA THR A 61 1.80 17.21 -3.54
C THR A 61 2.98 17.84 -4.27
N THR A 62 3.83 18.54 -3.54
CA THR A 62 5.00 19.27 -4.08
C THR A 62 6.33 18.69 -3.62
N LYS A 63 6.36 18.01 -2.48
CA LYS A 63 7.59 17.46 -1.90
C LYS A 63 7.30 16.15 -1.17
N LEU A 64 8.21 15.20 -1.33
CA LEU A 64 8.33 14.01 -0.49
C LEU A 64 9.70 14.03 0.19
N GLU A 65 9.72 13.82 1.49
CA GLU A 65 10.96 13.62 2.24
C GLU A 65 10.89 12.30 3.00
N VAL A 66 11.81 11.40 2.71
CA VAL A 66 11.94 10.10 3.39
C VAL A 66 13.13 10.17 4.34
N THR A 67 12.88 9.92 5.62
CA THR A 67 13.91 9.79 6.64
C THR A 67 14.49 8.37 6.61
N LEU A 68 15.81 8.29 6.53
CA LEU A 68 16.54 7.01 6.53
C LEU A 68 16.92 6.60 7.96
N PRO A 69 17.03 5.30 8.24
CA PRO A 69 17.42 4.81 9.57
C PRO A 69 18.83 5.28 9.94
N THR A 70 19.02 5.69 11.19
CA THR A 70 20.34 6.12 11.72
C THR A 70 20.96 5.11 12.67
N ASP A 71 20.14 4.26 13.32
CA ASP A 71 20.62 3.14 14.14
C ASP A 71 21.19 2.00 13.29
N THR A 72 20.65 1.82 12.08
CA THR A 72 21.09 0.86 11.07
C THR A 72 21.25 1.58 9.72
N PRO A 73 22.24 2.47 9.59
CA PRO A 73 22.33 3.37 8.46
C PRO A 73 22.66 2.63 7.17
N PHE A 74 21.98 3.03 6.09
CA PHE A 74 22.43 2.69 4.75
C PHE A 74 23.72 3.44 4.45
N THR A 75 24.75 2.72 4.02
CA THR A 75 26.05 3.31 3.67
C THR A 75 26.12 3.76 2.22
N SER A 76 25.17 3.35 1.39
CA SER A 76 25.04 3.67 -0.02
C SER A 76 23.58 3.95 -0.34
N VAL A 77 23.31 5.12 -0.92
CA VAL A 77 21.98 5.53 -1.36
C VAL A 77 22.11 6.24 -2.70
N SER A 78 21.34 5.80 -3.68
CA SER A 78 21.23 6.48 -4.97
C SER A 78 19.77 6.50 -5.42
N VAL A 79 19.35 7.58 -6.06
CA VAL A 79 17.96 7.81 -6.47
C VAL A 79 17.81 7.59 -7.95
N LYS A 80 16.70 6.96 -8.37
CA LYS A 80 16.33 6.90 -9.78
C LYS A 80 15.79 8.28 -10.18
N PRO A 81 16.30 8.92 -11.24
CA PRO A 81 15.76 10.19 -11.71
C PRO A 81 14.27 10.07 -12.08
N VAL A 82 13.51 11.10 -11.74
CA VAL A 82 12.08 11.22 -12.07
C VAL A 82 11.90 12.55 -12.81
N GLU A 83 11.29 12.50 -13.98
CA GLU A 83 11.03 13.70 -14.79
C GLU A 83 10.22 14.73 -13.98
N GLY A 84 10.66 15.98 -14.00
CA GLY A 84 9.99 17.07 -13.27
C GLY A 84 10.20 17.08 -11.75
N TRP A 85 11.00 16.16 -11.22
CA TRP A 85 11.31 16.07 -9.80
C TRP A 85 12.81 16.14 -9.55
N THR A 86 13.22 17.09 -8.71
CA THR A 86 14.60 17.17 -8.22
C THR A 86 14.75 16.30 -6.99
N ALA A 87 15.70 15.36 -7.03
CA ALA A 87 16.02 14.48 -5.92
C ALA A 87 17.33 14.88 -5.23
N GLN A 88 17.35 14.93 -3.91
CA GLN A 88 18.51 15.24 -3.08
C GLN A 88 18.69 14.16 -2.01
N VAL A 89 19.85 13.51 -2.00
CA VAL A 89 20.28 12.66 -0.88
C VAL A 89 21.03 13.54 0.12
N VAL A 90 20.53 13.61 1.35
CA VAL A 90 21.13 14.41 2.42
C VAL A 90 21.98 13.50 3.28
N THR A 91 23.28 13.80 3.39
CA THR A 91 24.23 13.12 4.27
C THR A 91 24.44 13.95 5.53
N GLY A 92 24.38 13.32 6.70
CA GLY A 92 24.55 13.98 7.99
C GLY A 92 25.34 13.14 8.97
N ASP A 93 25.67 13.75 10.10
CA ASP A 93 26.26 13.05 11.25
C ASP A 93 25.23 12.12 11.89
N LEU A 94 25.67 10.90 12.23
CA LEU A 94 24.86 9.95 12.98
C LEU A 94 24.82 10.36 14.46
N PRO A 95 23.69 10.16 15.16
CA PRO A 95 23.59 10.47 16.59
C PRO A 95 24.62 9.74 17.46
N LYS A 96 25.06 8.57 17.00
CA LYS A 96 26.12 7.74 17.60
C LYS A 96 26.91 7.04 16.50
N PRO A 97 28.21 6.75 16.70
CA PRO A 97 28.96 5.89 15.78
C PRO A 97 28.31 4.51 15.68
N VAL A 98 28.18 3.99 14.45
CA VAL A 98 27.62 2.66 14.18
C VAL A 98 28.64 1.83 13.43
N THR A 99 28.82 0.56 13.80
CA THR A 99 29.69 -0.35 13.07
C THR A 99 28.92 -1.02 11.94
N VAL A 100 29.36 -0.80 10.69
CA VAL A 100 28.80 -1.44 9.50
C VAL A 100 29.91 -2.22 8.80
N ALA A 101 29.73 -3.52 8.60
CA ALA A 101 30.71 -4.41 7.96
C ALA A 101 32.14 -4.28 8.53
N GLY A 102 32.27 -4.10 9.85
CA GLY A 102 33.55 -3.97 10.55
C GLY A 102 34.18 -2.57 10.54
N ALA A 103 33.58 -1.59 9.85
CA ALA A 103 34.02 -0.20 9.85
C ALA A 103 33.13 0.67 10.74
N THR A 104 33.72 1.60 11.49
CA THR A 104 32.98 2.61 12.25
C THR A 104 32.50 3.71 11.31
N VAL A 105 31.19 3.91 11.25
CA VAL A 105 30.50 4.93 10.46
C VAL A 105 30.00 6.02 11.41
N THR A 106 30.35 7.27 11.11
CA THR A 106 29.88 8.46 11.86
C THR A 106 29.02 9.39 11.01
N LYS A 107 29.03 9.21 9.69
CA LYS A 107 28.21 9.94 8.72
C LYS A 107 27.55 8.97 7.76
N ALA A 108 26.29 9.21 7.44
CA ALA A 108 25.55 8.44 6.45
C ALA A 108 24.47 9.30 5.79
N PRO A 109 23.90 8.88 4.65
CA PRO A 109 22.61 9.35 4.18
C PRO A 109 21.55 9.29 5.30
N VAL A 110 20.95 10.42 5.64
CA VAL A 110 19.93 10.55 6.70
C VAL A 110 18.53 10.86 6.15
N SER A 111 18.44 11.42 4.95
CA SER A 111 17.17 11.60 4.26
C SER A 111 17.33 11.65 2.75
N VAL A 112 16.23 11.40 2.05
CA VAL A 112 16.09 11.62 0.61
C VAL A 112 14.89 12.53 0.37
N VAL A 113 15.11 13.61 -0.37
CA VAL A 113 14.09 14.63 -0.65
C VAL A 113 13.84 14.68 -2.14
N TRP A 114 12.57 14.55 -2.54
CA TRP A 114 12.11 14.83 -3.89
C TRP A 114 11.24 16.08 -3.88
N THR A 115 11.50 17.01 -4.79
CA THR A 115 10.73 18.26 -4.95
C THR A 115 10.29 18.39 -6.40
N ALA A 116 8.98 18.56 -6.62
CA ALA A 116 8.39 18.75 -7.93
C ALA A 116 8.63 20.17 -8.44
N ASP A 117 8.79 20.33 -9.74
CA ASP A 117 8.49 21.59 -10.40
C ASP A 117 6.97 21.85 -10.43
N GLU A 118 6.55 23.05 -10.85
CA GLU A 118 5.13 23.43 -10.88
C GLU A 118 4.26 22.59 -11.81
N ALA A 119 4.82 22.05 -12.90
CA ALA A 119 4.08 21.29 -13.89
C ALA A 119 3.83 19.84 -13.46
N HIS A 120 4.71 19.29 -12.61
CA HIS A 120 4.71 17.88 -12.21
C HIS A 120 4.21 17.61 -10.78
N GLN A 121 3.64 18.61 -10.10
CA GLN A 121 2.99 18.44 -8.80
C GLN A 121 1.80 17.46 -8.91
N LEU A 122 1.66 16.56 -7.94
CA LEU A 122 0.63 15.52 -7.99
C LEU A 122 -0.72 16.10 -7.58
N GLY A 123 -1.65 16.19 -8.51
CA GLY A 123 -3.02 16.63 -8.26
C GLY A 123 -3.93 15.51 -7.72
N GLN A 124 -5.20 15.84 -7.53
CA GLN A 124 -6.21 14.88 -7.09
C GLN A 124 -6.22 13.62 -7.96
N ASN A 125 -6.31 12.44 -7.34
CA ASN A 125 -6.33 11.12 -7.99
C ASN A 125 -5.05 10.79 -8.79
N GLN A 126 -3.95 11.46 -8.52
CA GLN A 126 -2.63 11.12 -9.07
C GLN A 126 -1.76 10.48 -7.99
N TYR A 127 -0.82 9.66 -8.43
CA TYR A 127 0.22 9.09 -7.60
C TYR A 127 1.55 9.17 -8.35
N GLN A 128 2.65 9.07 -7.61
CA GLN A 128 3.99 8.98 -8.17
C GLN A 128 4.78 7.91 -7.43
N SER A 129 5.59 7.17 -8.19
CA SER A 129 6.56 6.25 -7.63
C SER A 129 7.94 6.91 -7.55
N PHE A 130 8.57 6.83 -6.38
CA PHE A 130 9.94 7.30 -6.14
C PHE A 130 10.82 6.11 -5.78
N SER A 131 11.76 5.78 -6.65
CA SER A 131 12.65 4.63 -6.43
C SER A 131 14.04 5.07 -6.01
N LEU A 132 14.65 4.34 -5.09
CA LEU A 132 16.04 4.49 -4.72
C LEU A 132 16.71 3.14 -4.46
N SER A 133 17.97 3.03 -4.81
CA SER A 133 18.83 1.91 -4.42
C SER A 133 19.47 2.20 -3.08
N VAL A 134 19.27 1.32 -2.11
CA VAL A 134 19.91 1.35 -0.79
C VAL A 134 20.82 0.17 -0.60
N GLY A 135 21.84 0.36 0.22
CA GLY A 135 22.60 -0.73 0.80
C GLY A 135 23.60 -0.20 1.83
N ARG A 136 24.20 -1.06 2.64
CA ARG A 136 23.78 -2.45 2.83
C ARG A 136 22.53 -2.52 3.71
N LEU A 137 21.64 -3.47 3.45
CA LEU A 137 20.51 -3.75 4.33
C LEU A 137 20.99 -4.28 5.70
N PRO A 138 20.27 -3.98 6.79
CA PRO A 138 20.63 -4.48 8.12
C PRO A 138 20.50 -6.01 8.24
N ALA A 139 20.92 -6.54 9.39
CA ALA A 139 20.84 -7.96 9.71
C ALA A 139 19.41 -8.51 9.57
N GLU A 140 19.30 -9.82 9.31
CA GLU A 140 18.03 -10.54 9.20
C GLU A 140 17.06 -10.22 10.37
N GLY A 141 15.77 -10.15 10.05
CA GLY A 141 14.71 -9.91 11.04
C GLY A 141 14.63 -8.45 11.51
N THR A 142 15.41 -7.55 10.93
CA THR A 142 15.35 -6.13 11.26
C THR A 142 14.17 -5.49 10.54
N LYS A 143 13.25 -4.90 11.30
CA LYS A 143 12.21 -4.04 10.74
C LYS A 143 12.79 -2.67 10.39
N VAL A 144 12.91 -2.39 9.10
CA VAL A 144 13.31 -1.09 8.57
C VAL A 144 12.08 -0.22 8.44
N THR A 145 12.03 0.89 9.18
CA THR A 145 10.92 1.87 9.12
C THR A 145 11.42 3.15 8.46
N LEU A 146 10.70 3.61 7.44
CA LEU A 146 11.08 4.71 6.56
C LEU A 146 10.03 5.81 6.65
N LYS A 147 10.15 6.62 7.70
CA LYS A 147 9.22 7.73 7.95
C LYS A 147 9.24 8.68 6.76
N ALA A 148 8.06 9.10 6.31
CA ALA A 148 7.95 10.05 5.21
C ALA A 148 7.19 11.32 5.63
N ALA A 149 7.53 12.45 5.01
CA ALA A 149 6.80 13.71 5.11
C ALA A 149 6.41 14.17 3.71
N GLN A 150 5.11 14.35 3.48
CA GLN A 150 4.55 14.77 2.21
C GLN A 150 4.03 16.20 2.35
N SER A 151 4.55 17.12 1.54
CA SER A 151 4.17 18.53 1.57
C SER A 151 3.25 18.86 0.40
N TYR A 152 2.31 19.78 0.66
CA TYR A 152 1.27 20.17 -0.29
C TYR A 152 1.35 21.67 -0.63
N THR A 153 0.72 22.07 -1.75
CA THR A 153 0.68 23.46 -2.22
C THR A 153 -0.03 24.44 -1.27
N ASP A 154 -0.91 23.95 -0.41
CA ASP A 154 -1.61 24.76 0.60
C ASP A 154 -0.77 25.01 1.88
N GLY A 155 0.47 24.51 1.90
CA GLY A 155 1.40 24.62 3.02
C GLY A 155 1.24 23.51 4.07
N SER A 156 0.28 22.60 3.91
CA SER A 156 0.13 21.46 4.81
C SER A 156 1.23 20.41 4.59
N VAL A 157 1.56 19.70 5.68
CA VAL A 157 2.52 18.59 5.66
C VAL A 157 1.89 17.39 6.37
N VAL A 158 1.76 16.29 5.66
CA VAL A 158 1.31 15.00 6.17
C VAL A 158 2.53 14.18 6.55
N LYS A 159 2.54 13.64 7.78
CA LYS A 159 3.63 12.78 8.28
C LYS A 159 3.18 11.34 8.31
N TRP A 160 3.88 10.51 7.56
CA TRP A 160 3.76 9.05 7.51
C TRP A 160 4.76 8.46 8.51
N ASP A 161 4.46 8.61 9.80
CA ASP A 161 5.34 8.20 10.91
C ASP A 161 4.63 7.41 12.02
N GLU A 162 3.34 7.08 11.83
CA GLU A 162 2.56 6.32 12.79
C GLU A 162 2.96 4.84 12.80
N VAL A 163 3.02 4.22 13.97
CA VAL A 163 3.40 2.82 14.14
C VAL A 163 2.15 1.94 14.05
N SER A 164 2.13 1.02 13.10
CA SER A 164 1.13 -0.05 13.07
C SER A 164 1.41 -1.07 14.19
N ALA A 165 0.40 -1.33 15.02
CA ALA A 165 0.46 -2.28 16.12
C ALA A 165 -0.50 -3.46 15.87
N GLU A 166 -0.08 -4.66 16.24
CA GLU A 166 -0.90 -5.86 16.07
C GLU A 166 -2.18 -5.79 16.91
N GLY A 167 -3.32 -6.13 16.30
CA GLY A 167 -4.63 -6.10 16.95
C GLY A 167 -5.23 -4.70 17.15
N GLN A 168 -4.57 -3.64 16.69
CA GLN A 168 -5.10 -2.27 16.71
C GLN A 168 -5.65 -1.87 15.33
N PRO A 169 -6.58 -0.89 15.27
CA PRO A 169 -7.00 -0.34 13.99
C PRO A 169 -5.81 0.24 13.22
N GLU A 170 -5.87 0.16 11.90
CA GLU A 170 -4.84 0.71 11.03
C GLU A 170 -4.68 2.22 11.30
N PRO A 171 -3.44 2.72 11.49
CA PRO A 171 -3.18 4.14 11.63
C PRO A 171 -3.63 4.91 10.38
N LYS A 172 -3.84 6.22 10.51
CA LYS A 172 -4.22 7.06 9.37
C LYS A 172 -3.04 7.34 8.46
N HIS A 173 -1.84 7.42 9.03
CA HIS A 173 -0.62 7.73 8.30
C HIS A 173 0.50 6.78 8.73
N PRO A 174 0.35 5.47 8.44
CA PRO A 174 1.34 4.49 8.86
C PRO A 174 2.70 4.76 8.20
N ALA A 175 3.77 4.56 8.97
CA ALA A 175 5.12 4.64 8.44
C ALA A 175 5.39 3.46 7.50
N PRO A 176 5.86 3.71 6.25
CA PRO A 176 6.33 2.65 5.37
C PRO A 176 7.40 1.81 6.05
N SER A 177 7.29 0.48 5.95
CA SER A 177 8.30 -0.41 6.53
C SER A 177 8.39 -1.75 5.82
N PHE A 178 9.53 -2.40 5.93
CA PHE A 178 9.77 -3.79 5.51
C PHE A 178 10.65 -4.50 6.53
N VAL A 179 10.74 -5.82 6.43
CA VAL A 179 11.59 -6.65 7.29
C VAL A 179 12.66 -7.30 6.43
N THR A 180 13.91 -7.25 6.87
CA THR A 180 15.01 -7.93 6.18
C THR A 180 14.92 -9.45 6.33
N THR A 181 15.18 -10.16 5.24
CA THR A 181 15.27 -11.63 5.21
C THR A 181 16.70 -12.08 5.48
N ALA A 182 16.90 -13.39 5.58
CA ALA A 182 18.22 -13.99 5.65
C ALA A 182 19.12 -13.48 4.52
N ASP A 183 20.42 -13.43 4.77
CA ASP A 183 21.43 -13.18 3.75
C ASP A 183 21.37 -14.32 2.73
N ASP A 184 21.34 -14.01 1.43
CA ASP A 184 21.32 -15.02 0.37
C ASP A 184 22.61 -15.85 0.33
N GLY A 185 23.63 -15.45 1.09
CA GLY A 185 24.95 -16.00 1.06
C GLY A 185 25.62 -15.67 -0.26
N ALA A 186 26.94 -15.46 -0.23
CA ALA A 186 27.70 -15.71 -1.44
C ALA A 186 27.59 -17.21 -1.73
N ALA A 187 26.61 -17.61 -2.55
CA ALA A 187 26.75 -18.83 -3.32
C ALA A 187 28.07 -18.68 -4.06
N ALA A 188 29.11 -19.35 -3.54
CA ALA A 188 30.34 -19.52 -4.28
C ALA A 188 29.94 -19.94 -5.69
N ALA A 189 30.46 -19.25 -6.70
CA ALA A 189 30.27 -19.58 -8.10
C ALA A 189 30.72 -21.03 -8.35
N GLY A 190 29.82 -21.98 -8.11
CA GLY A 190 29.91 -23.36 -8.51
C GLY A 190 29.64 -23.39 -10.00
N ALA A 191 30.64 -23.82 -10.74
CA ALA A 191 30.71 -23.87 -12.19
C ALA A 191 29.37 -24.23 -12.86
N SER A 192 29.06 -23.47 -13.90
CA SER A 192 28.12 -23.84 -14.96
C SER A 192 28.38 -25.27 -15.43
N ALA A 193 27.40 -26.15 -15.22
CA ALA A 193 27.23 -27.37 -15.99
C ALA A 193 25.84 -27.29 -16.64
N ALA A 194 25.84 -27.34 -17.97
CA ALA A 194 24.68 -27.21 -18.84
C ALA A 194 23.55 -28.20 -18.52
N PRO A 195 22.28 -27.87 -18.83
CA PRO A 195 21.17 -28.80 -18.64
C PRO A 195 21.13 -29.85 -19.77
N GLY A 196 21.38 -31.11 -19.41
CA GLY A 196 21.01 -32.29 -20.20
C GLY A 196 19.68 -32.85 -19.68
N ALA A 197 18.81 -33.23 -20.61
CA ALA A 197 17.39 -33.51 -20.42
C ALA A 197 17.03 -34.71 -19.51
N GLU A 198 15.95 -34.49 -18.77
CA GLU A 198 14.83 -35.38 -18.37
C GLU A 198 15.07 -36.85 -17.98
N ALA A 199 14.67 -37.18 -16.75
CA ALA A 199 13.87 -38.36 -16.45
C ALA A 199 12.88 -38.03 -15.31
N VAL A 200 11.60 -38.06 -15.64
CA VAL A 200 10.46 -37.88 -14.74
C VAL A 200 10.33 -39.07 -13.77
N SER A 201 9.99 -38.77 -12.52
CA SER A 201 9.36 -39.74 -11.62
C SER A 201 8.31 -39.01 -10.79
N GLU A 202 7.07 -39.44 -10.95
CA GLU A 202 5.92 -39.00 -10.17
C GLU A 202 6.16 -39.20 -8.68
N THR A 203 5.84 -38.19 -7.87
CA THR A 203 5.37 -38.41 -6.52
C THR A 203 4.25 -37.43 -6.21
N LYS A 204 3.10 -38.02 -5.96
CA LYS A 204 1.85 -37.43 -5.51
C LYS A 204 2.06 -36.75 -4.15
N GLN A 205 1.73 -35.48 -4.02
CA GLN A 205 1.47 -34.89 -2.71
C GLN A 205 0.21 -34.02 -2.74
N VAL A 206 -0.77 -34.51 -1.99
CA VAL A 206 -1.99 -33.81 -1.58
C VAL A 206 -1.60 -32.69 -0.63
N SER A 207 -2.16 -31.50 -0.83
CA SER A 207 -2.28 -30.51 0.23
C SER A 207 -3.64 -29.81 0.08
N THR A 208 -4.44 -30.00 1.11
CA THR A 208 -5.86 -29.66 1.23
C THR A 208 -5.95 -28.21 1.73
N ASP A 209 -6.40 -27.29 0.90
CA ASP A 209 -6.62 -25.90 1.35
C ASP A 209 -8.06 -25.71 1.83
N ALA A 210 -8.24 -25.78 3.15
CA ALA A 210 -9.52 -25.74 3.87
C ALA A 210 -10.22 -24.36 3.86
N THR A 211 -9.67 -23.37 3.16
CA THR A 211 -10.24 -22.03 2.99
C THR A 211 -11.20 -21.92 1.79
N SER A 212 -11.14 -22.88 0.85
CA SER A 212 -11.94 -22.85 -0.39
C SER A 212 -13.41 -23.28 -0.21
N VAL A 213 -13.73 -24.02 0.85
CA VAL A 213 -15.10 -24.56 1.04
C VAL A 213 -16.04 -23.52 1.66
N TRP A 214 -15.55 -22.67 2.56
CA TRP A 214 -16.38 -21.63 3.19
C TRP A 214 -16.72 -20.48 2.25
N GLY A 215 -15.82 -20.12 1.33
CA GLY A 215 -16.09 -19.10 0.31
C GLY A 215 -17.23 -19.50 -0.65
N LEU A 216 -17.32 -20.79 -0.99
CA LEU A 216 -18.34 -21.32 -1.88
C LEU A 216 -19.71 -21.44 -1.19
N VAL A 217 -19.74 -21.81 0.09
CA VAL A 217 -20.97 -21.91 0.89
C VAL A 217 -21.57 -20.54 1.19
N LEU A 218 -20.75 -19.55 1.56
CA LEU A 218 -21.22 -18.19 1.83
C LEU A 218 -21.66 -17.47 0.54
N GLY A 219 -20.95 -17.67 -0.57
CA GLY A 219 -21.33 -17.13 -1.88
C GLY A 219 -22.67 -17.67 -2.39
N ALA A 220 -22.91 -18.98 -2.23
CA ALA A 220 -24.16 -19.61 -2.62
C ALA A 220 -25.36 -19.13 -1.77
N ALA A 221 -25.18 -18.97 -0.46
CA ALA A 221 -26.23 -18.45 0.43
C ALA A 221 -26.61 -16.99 0.09
N GLY A 222 -25.63 -16.15 -0.24
CA GLY A 222 -25.86 -14.77 -0.67
C GLY A 222 -26.63 -14.67 -1.99
N PHE A 223 -26.32 -15.54 -2.96
CA PHE A 223 -27.01 -15.56 -4.25
C PHE A 223 -28.49 -15.93 -4.14
N VAL A 224 -28.82 -16.91 -3.30
CA VAL A 224 -30.21 -17.37 -3.10
C VAL A 224 -31.06 -16.29 -2.43
N LEU A 225 -30.52 -15.59 -1.43
CA LEU A 225 -31.23 -14.48 -0.77
C LEU A 225 -31.41 -13.27 -1.70
N GLY A 226 -30.40 -12.95 -2.52
CA GLY A 226 -30.48 -11.89 -3.52
C GLY A 226 -31.54 -12.17 -4.60
N ALA A 227 -31.62 -13.41 -5.09
CA ALA A 227 -32.60 -13.82 -6.08
C ALA A 227 -34.05 -13.78 -5.53
N ALA A 228 -34.26 -14.18 -4.28
CA ALA A 228 -35.57 -14.13 -3.64
C ALA A 228 -36.08 -12.69 -3.43
N ALA A 229 -35.19 -11.77 -3.04
CA ALA A 229 -35.53 -10.36 -2.91
C ALA A 229 -35.91 -9.72 -4.26
N LEU A 230 -35.19 -10.06 -5.33
CA LEU A 230 -35.50 -9.58 -6.68
C LEU A 230 -36.84 -10.12 -7.21
N GLY A 231 -37.13 -11.40 -6.94
CA GLY A 231 -38.40 -12.04 -7.31
C GLY A 231 -39.63 -11.40 -6.64
N LEU A 232 -39.53 -11.05 -5.35
CA LEU A 232 -40.61 -10.39 -4.61
C LEU A 232 -40.87 -8.95 -5.10
N VAL A 233 -39.83 -8.22 -5.50
CA VAL A 233 -39.95 -6.87 -6.08
C VAL A 233 -40.63 -6.90 -7.44
N LEU A 234 -40.34 -7.90 -8.28
CA LEU A 234 -40.96 -8.07 -9.59
C LEU A 234 -42.41 -8.56 -9.49
N ALA A 235 -42.72 -9.47 -8.55
CA ALA A 235 -44.08 -9.95 -8.32
C ALA A 235 -45.03 -8.88 -7.73
N GLY A 236 -44.48 -7.88 -7.01
CA GLY A 236 -45.24 -6.73 -6.50
C GLY A 236 -45.65 -5.71 -7.56
N ARG A 237 -45.09 -5.78 -8.78
CA ARG A 237 -45.40 -4.89 -9.91
C ARG A 237 -46.38 -5.56 -10.89
N ARG A 238 -47.60 -5.89 -10.45
CA ARG A 238 -48.70 -6.16 -11.40
C ARG A 238 -49.36 -4.86 -11.86
N PRO A 239 -49.42 -4.57 -13.17
CA PRO A 239 -50.24 -3.48 -13.68
C PRO A 239 -51.73 -3.85 -13.55
N ARG A 240 -52.54 -2.95 -12.99
CA ARG A 240 -54.01 -3.07 -13.06
C ARG A 240 -54.45 -2.75 -14.48
N THR A 241 -54.83 -3.76 -15.24
CA THR A 241 -55.54 -3.61 -16.50
C THR A 241 -56.95 -3.07 -16.22
N ALA A 242 -57.26 -1.93 -16.83
CA ALA A 242 -58.60 -1.36 -16.86
C ALA A 242 -59.53 -2.24 -17.72
N GLY A 243 -60.72 -2.54 -17.22
CA GLY A 243 -61.78 -3.22 -17.93
C GLY A 243 -63.04 -2.35 -17.94
N LYS A 244 -63.59 -2.21 -19.15
CA LYS A 244 -64.76 -1.44 -19.63
C LYS A 244 -65.97 -1.37 -18.70
#